data_AF-A0A944WYV3-F1
#
_entry.id   AF-A0A944WYV3-F1
#
_cell.length_a   1.000
_cell.length_b   1.000
_cell.length_c   1.000
_cell.angle_alpha   90.00
_cell.angle_beta   90.00
_cell.angle_gamma   90.00
#
_symmetry.space_group_name_H-M   'P 1'
#
loop_
_entity.id
_entity.type
_entity.pdbx_description
1 polymer ?
#
loop_
_entity_poly.entity_id
_entity_poly.type
_entity_poly.pdbx_seq_one_letter_code
_entity_poly.pdbx_strand_id
1 'polypeptide(L)'
;THYSNPIEFSEDLLEQAKAGLERIHDFVRNLKFDYEELDDGKIGEPYEAVYGKEIEILKKEFVRRMDDDFNTSGALGVLAKVVDLGYEAGNRDVKTKRFVDKMLEFLKEMDEVLGVIFADEVELDGKIEALIKAREEARASKDFEASDKIRDDLLKKGIELEDTPNGTIWKKV
;
A
#
# COMPACT_ATOMS: atom_id res chain seq x y z
N THR A 1 18.23 11.25 4.53
CA THR A 1 19.57 11.66 4.98
C THR A 1 20.46 10.44 5.04
N HIS A 2 21.72 10.55 4.61
CA HIS A 2 22.68 9.45 4.74
C HIS A 2 23.02 9.18 6.20
N TYR A 3 23.31 7.94 6.60
CA TYR A 3 23.53 7.59 8.00
C TYR A 3 24.74 8.31 8.62
N SER A 4 25.72 8.67 7.79
CA SER A 4 26.92 9.39 8.22
C SER A 4 26.75 10.92 8.30
N ASN A 5 25.59 11.46 7.90
CA ASN A 5 25.29 12.88 7.97
C ASN A 5 24.43 13.19 9.21
N PRO A 6 24.59 14.39 9.83
CA PRO A 6 23.69 14.85 10.87
C PRO A 6 22.24 14.81 10.39
N ILE A 7 21.35 14.30 11.23
CA ILE A 7 19.91 14.34 10.97
C ILE A 7 19.41 15.70 11.44
N GLU A 8 18.92 16.48 10.49
CA GLU A 8 18.12 17.67 10.81
C GLU A 8 16.76 17.21 11.33
N PHE A 9 16.42 17.63 12.54
CA PHE A 9 15.15 17.33 13.17
C PHE A 9 14.34 18.62 13.26
N SER A 10 13.15 18.60 12.66
CA SER A 10 12.13 19.63 12.81
C SER A 10 10.76 18.99 12.76
N GLU A 11 9.76 19.70 13.28
CA GLU A 11 8.36 19.27 13.23
C GLU A 11 7.89 19.13 11.77
N ASP A 12 8.22 20.10 10.90
CA ASP A 12 7.93 20.05 9.47
C ASP A 12 8.52 18.81 8.78
N LEU A 13 9.75 18.43 9.12
CA LEU A 13 10.39 17.23 8.56
C LEU A 13 9.74 15.95 9.07
N LEU A 14 9.28 15.94 10.33
CA LEU A 14 8.56 14.82 10.92
C LEU A 14 7.18 14.64 10.26
N GLU A 15 6.45 15.73 10.01
CA GLU A 15 5.17 15.69 9.29
C GLU A 15 5.35 15.18 7.86
N GLN A 16 6.40 15.63 7.14
CA GLN A 16 6.71 15.13 5.80
C GLN A 16 7.05 13.64 5.81
N ALA A 17 7.82 13.17 6.80
CA ALA A 17 8.14 11.76 6.95
C ALA A 17 6.89 10.92 7.24
N LYS A 18 5.99 11.42 8.11
CA LYS A 18 4.70 10.78 8.39
C LYS A 18 3.86 10.66 7.12
N ALA A 19 3.68 11.76 6.38
CA ALA A 19 2.89 11.74 5.13
C ALA A 19 3.49 10.80 4.07
N GLY A 20 4.82 10.73 3.97
CA GLY A 20 5.51 9.78 3.10
C GLY A 20 5.25 8.33 3.48
N LEU A 21 5.27 8.03 4.79
CA LEU A 21 4.99 6.69 5.32
C LEU A 21 3.52 6.30 5.10
N GLU A 22 2.58 7.20 5.39
CA GLU A 22 1.15 6.98 5.15
C GLU A 22 0.87 6.67 3.67
N ARG A 23 1.52 7.39 2.73
CA ARG A 23 1.40 7.10 1.30
C ARG A 23 1.85 5.68 0.95
N ILE A 24 2.93 5.18 1.58
CA ILE A 24 3.44 3.82 1.34
C ILE A 24 2.43 2.79 1.88
N HIS A 25 1.92 3.01 3.09
CA HIS A 25 0.93 2.14 3.73
C HIS A 25 -0.39 2.09 2.96
N ASP A 26 -0.91 3.24 2.54
CA ASP A 26 -2.10 3.33 1.70
C ASP A 26 -1.90 2.60 0.37
N PHE A 27 -0.73 2.75 -0.25
CA PHE A 27 -0.40 2.03 -1.50
C PHE A 27 -0.42 0.51 -1.32
N VAL A 28 0.18 -0.01 -0.24
CA VAL A 28 0.18 -1.45 0.06
C VAL A 28 -1.24 -1.96 0.32
N ARG A 29 -2.04 -1.24 1.12
CA ARG A 29 -3.44 -1.60 1.39
C ARG A 29 -4.25 -1.66 0.11
N ASN A 30 -4.12 -0.66 -0.77
CA ASN A 30 -4.82 -0.63 -2.05
C ASN A 30 -4.37 -1.77 -2.98
N LEU A 31 -3.07 -2.09 -3.02
CA LEU A 31 -2.55 -3.23 -3.78
C LEU A 31 -3.18 -4.56 -3.33
N LYS A 32 -3.29 -4.79 -2.03
CA LYS A 32 -3.90 -5.99 -1.46
C LYS A 32 -5.40 -6.02 -1.67
N PHE A 33 -6.08 -4.88 -1.52
CA PHE A 33 -7.51 -4.77 -1.73
C PHE A 33 -7.88 -5.08 -3.19
N ASP A 34 -7.16 -4.49 -4.14
CA ASP A 34 -7.38 -4.73 -5.57
C ASP A 34 -7.21 -6.21 -5.94
N TYR A 35 -6.32 -6.95 -5.25
CA TYR A 35 -5.96 -8.34 -5.57
C TYR A 35 -7.17 -9.26 -5.72
N GLU A 36 -8.17 -9.14 -4.84
CA GLU A 36 -9.32 -10.06 -4.80
C GLU A 36 -10.18 -9.98 -6.07
N GLU A 37 -10.22 -8.83 -6.72
CA GLU A 37 -11.06 -8.59 -7.89
C GLU A 37 -10.34 -8.77 -9.23
N LEU A 38 -9.01 -8.83 -9.21
CA LEU A 38 -8.21 -9.00 -10.42
C LEU A 38 -8.29 -10.43 -10.98
N ASP A 39 -8.22 -10.53 -12.30
CA ASP A 39 -7.95 -11.80 -12.96
C ASP A 39 -6.44 -12.13 -12.95
N ASP A 40 -6.12 -13.38 -13.25
CA ASP A 40 -4.72 -13.83 -13.38
C ASP A 40 -3.99 -13.22 -14.59
N GLY A 41 -4.67 -12.40 -15.38
CA GLY A 41 -4.29 -11.99 -16.72
C GLY A 41 -4.57 -13.07 -17.76
N LYS A 42 -4.65 -12.69 -19.04
CA LYS A 42 -4.69 -13.69 -20.12
C LYS A 42 -3.29 -14.26 -20.35
N ILE A 43 -3.20 -15.59 -20.46
CA ILE A 43 -1.98 -16.28 -20.88
C ILE A 43 -1.55 -15.71 -22.25
N GLY A 44 -0.37 -15.08 -22.30
CA GLY A 44 0.20 -14.50 -23.53
C GLY A 44 -0.03 -12.99 -23.70
N GLU A 45 -0.84 -12.34 -22.86
CA GLU A 45 -0.74 -10.89 -22.69
C GLU A 45 0.57 -10.60 -21.93
N PRO A 46 1.42 -9.68 -22.39
CA PRO A 46 2.79 -9.67 -21.96
C PRO A 46 2.94 -8.86 -20.66
N TYR A 47 2.41 -9.42 -19.57
CA TYR A 47 2.75 -9.02 -18.21
C TYR A 47 4.27 -8.83 -18.06
N GLU A 48 5.07 -9.78 -18.57
CA GLU A 48 6.53 -9.67 -18.61
C GLU A 48 7.07 -8.53 -19.47
N ALA A 49 6.43 -8.18 -20.59
CA ALA A 49 6.97 -7.14 -21.49
C ALA A 49 6.67 -5.71 -21.03
N VAL A 50 5.60 -5.49 -20.26
CA VAL A 50 5.23 -4.14 -19.81
C VAL A 50 5.84 -3.82 -18.45
N TYR A 51 5.69 -4.68 -17.45
CA TYR A 51 6.06 -4.35 -16.06
C TYR A 51 7.07 -5.29 -15.42
N GLY A 52 7.12 -6.57 -15.82
CA GLY A 52 8.09 -7.52 -15.26
C GLY A 52 9.54 -7.04 -15.39
N LYS A 53 9.90 -6.48 -16.55
CA LYS A 53 11.23 -5.88 -16.77
C LYS A 53 11.49 -4.66 -15.89
N GLU A 54 10.49 -3.81 -15.69
CA GLU A 54 10.63 -2.60 -14.89
C GLU A 54 10.82 -2.92 -13.41
N ILE A 55 10.05 -3.88 -12.88
CA ILE A 55 10.22 -4.40 -11.50
C ILE A 55 11.64 -4.94 -11.31
N GLU A 56 12.17 -5.71 -12.26
CA GLU A 56 13.54 -6.24 -12.21
C GLU A 56 14.62 -5.14 -12.27
N ILE A 57 14.38 -4.06 -13.03
CA ILE A 57 15.26 -2.89 -13.07
C ILE A 57 15.27 -2.19 -11.72
N LEU A 58 14.10 -1.95 -11.14
CA LEU A 58 13.97 -1.31 -9.83
C LEU A 58 14.58 -2.16 -8.72
N LYS A 59 14.42 -3.49 -8.76
CA LYS A 59 15.06 -4.42 -7.84
C LYS A 59 16.58 -4.32 -7.87
N LYS A 60 17.18 -4.31 -9.07
CA LYS A 60 18.62 -4.09 -9.23
C LYS A 60 19.06 -2.70 -8.78
N GLU A 61 18.25 -1.67 -9.03
CA GLU A 61 18.55 -0.32 -8.55
C GLU A 61 18.54 -0.29 -7.01
N PHE A 62 17.55 -0.87 -6.34
CA PHE A 62 17.47 -0.95 -4.88
C PHE A 62 18.71 -1.61 -4.28
N VAL A 63 19.09 -2.79 -4.78
CA VAL A 63 20.31 -3.50 -4.34
C VAL A 63 21.54 -2.61 -4.53
N ARG A 64 21.69 -2.00 -5.70
CA ARG A 64 22.81 -1.08 -5.97
C ARG A 64 22.86 0.10 -5.01
N ARG A 65 21.71 0.66 -4.60
CA ARG A 65 21.67 1.75 -3.61
C ARG A 65 22.09 1.24 -2.22
N MET A 66 21.64 0.06 -1.82
CA MET A 66 22.02 -0.49 -0.51
C MET A 66 23.49 -0.92 -0.45
N ASP A 67 24.05 -1.44 -1.55
CA ASP A 67 25.47 -1.78 -1.69
C ASP A 67 26.39 -0.54 -1.71
N ASP A 68 25.84 0.62 -2.10
CA ASP A 68 26.53 1.92 -2.10
C ASP A 68 26.44 2.56 -0.70
N ASP A 69 27.25 2.06 0.24
CA ASP A 69 27.36 2.58 1.61
C ASP A 69 26.00 2.76 2.32
N PHE A 70 25.10 1.79 2.23
CA PHE A 70 23.76 1.85 2.84
C PHE A 70 22.99 3.14 2.48
N ASN A 71 23.00 3.54 1.20
CA ASN A 71 22.33 4.74 0.71
C ASN A 71 20.79 4.62 0.78
N THR A 72 20.24 4.75 1.99
CA THR A 72 18.82 4.68 2.31
C THR A 72 18.01 5.76 1.60
N SER A 73 18.57 6.96 1.40
CA SER A 73 17.92 8.00 0.60
C SER A 73 17.72 7.59 -0.86
N GLY A 74 18.71 6.93 -1.46
CA GLY A 74 18.57 6.32 -2.77
C GLY A 74 17.54 5.18 -2.78
N ALA A 75 17.56 4.33 -1.77
CA ALA A 75 16.63 3.21 -1.63
C ALA A 75 15.16 3.67 -1.48
N LEU A 76 14.90 4.70 -0.68
CA LEU A 76 13.58 5.34 -0.57
C LEU A 76 13.15 5.98 -1.90
N GLY A 77 14.10 6.51 -2.67
CA GLY A 77 13.83 6.98 -4.04
C GLY A 77 13.38 5.85 -4.97
N VAL A 78 13.93 4.64 -4.82
CA VAL A 78 13.46 3.45 -5.55
C VAL A 78 12.07 3.04 -5.07
N LEU A 79 11.80 3.07 -3.77
CA LEU A 79 10.46 2.79 -3.23
C LEU A 79 9.39 3.73 -3.81
N ALA A 80 9.70 5.03 -3.94
CA ALA A 80 8.80 5.98 -4.59
C ALA A 80 8.49 5.59 -6.05
N LYS A 81 9.50 5.14 -6.82
CA LYS A 81 9.29 4.64 -8.19
C LYS A 81 8.42 3.38 -8.24
N VAL A 82 8.57 2.48 -7.27
CA VAL A 82 7.71 1.29 -7.14
C VAL A 82 6.26 1.70 -6.91
N VAL A 83 6.01 2.66 -6.01
CA VAL A 83 4.68 3.22 -5.77
C VAL A 83 4.09 3.81 -7.06
N ASP A 84 4.87 4.62 -7.77
CA ASP A 84 4.43 5.25 -9.02
C ASP A 84 4.11 4.22 -10.11
N LEU A 85 4.91 3.16 -10.23
CA LEU A 85 4.69 2.04 -11.16
C LEU A 85 3.35 1.34 -10.90
N GLY A 86 3.00 1.11 -9.63
CA GLY A 86 1.74 0.48 -9.25
C GLY A 86 0.52 1.34 -9.59
N TYR A 87 0.61 2.66 -9.41
CA TYR A 87 -0.46 3.59 -9.83
C TYR A 87 -0.59 3.67 -11.35
N GLU A 88 0.53 3.68 -12.09
CA GLU A 88 0.52 3.69 -13.56
C GLU A 88 -0.15 2.42 -14.13
N ALA A 89 0.09 1.26 -13.50
CA ALA A 89 -0.56 0.00 -13.89
C ALA A 89 -2.08 0.01 -13.64
N GLY A 90 -2.53 0.62 -12.54
CA GLY A 90 -3.97 0.79 -12.27
C GLY A 90 -4.68 1.66 -13.30
N ASN A 91 -4.06 2.78 -13.70
CA ASN A 91 -4.64 3.71 -14.69
C ASN A 91 -4.78 3.13 -16.10
N ARG A 92 -4.01 2.09 -16.42
CA ARG A 92 -4.00 1.45 -17.74
C ARG A 92 -4.86 0.19 -17.82
N ASP A 93 -5.51 -0.21 -16.73
CA ASP A 93 -6.29 -1.46 -16.64
C ASP A 93 -5.47 -2.71 -17.00
N VAL A 94 -4.20 -2.69 -16.60
CA VAL A 94 -3.19 -3.74 -16.88
C VAL A 94 -2.69 -4.39 -15.59
N LYS A 95 -3.33 -4.08 -14.46
CA LYS A 95 -3.06 -4.70 -13.17
C LYS A 95 -3.65 -6.11 -13.20
N THR A 96 -2.85 -7.13 -12.89
CA THR A 96 -3.26 -8.53 -12.78
C THR A 96 -2.84 -9.07 -11.43
N LYS A 97 -3.41 -10.20 -10.98
CA LYS A 97 -2.94 -10.87 -9.75
C LYS A 97 -1.43 -11.12 -9.77
N ARG A 98 -0.91 -11.58 -10.91
CA ARG A 98 0.52 -11.80 -11.12
C ARG A 98 1.35 -10.52 -10.95
N PHE A 99 0.85 -9.37 -11.41
CA PHE A 99 1.51 -8.08 -11.19
C PHE A 99 1.57 -7.73 -9.70
N VAL A 100 0.43 -7.83 -9.02
CA VAL A 100 0.33 -7.54 -7.59
C VAL A 100 1.25 -8.47 -6.79
N ASP A 101 1.28 -9.76 -7.09
CA ASP A 101 2.14 -10.73 -6.42
C ASP A 101 3.62 -10.34 -6.52
N LYS A 102 4.09 -9.96 -7.72
CA LYS A 102 5.50 -9.53 -7.91
C LYS A 102 5.82 -8.21 -7.25
N MET A 103 4.88 -7.28 -7.21
CA MET A 103 5.03 -6.03 -6.47
C MET A 103 5.14 -6.30 -4.97
N LEU A 104 4.24 -7.12 -4.41
CA LEU A 104 4.25 -7.47 -3.00
C LEU A 104 5.49 -8.29 -2.61
N GLU A 105 5.95 -9.20 -3.46
CA GLU A 105 7.21 -9.93 -3.28
C GLU A 105 8.39 -8.95 -3.16
N PHE A 106 8.51 -8.01 -4.10
CA PHE A 106 9.60 -7.03 -4.07
C PHE A 106 9.49 -6.07 -2.87
N LEU A 107 8.29 -5.59 -2.54
CA LEU A 107 8.07 -4.75 -1.36
C LEU A 107 8.47 -5.48 -0.07
N LYS A 108 8.20 -6.79 0.06
CA LYS A 108 8.64 -7.59 1.21
C LYS A 108 10.16 -7.69 1.29
N GLU A 109 10.84 -7.93 0.17
CA GLU A 109 12.31 -7.94 0.12
C GLU A 109 12.91 -6.58 0.52
N MET A 110 12.30 -5.46 0.10
CA MET A 110 12.70 -4.13 0.54
C MET A 110 12.47 -3.95 2.04
N ASP A 111 11.36 -4.48 2.57
CA ASP A 111 11.00 -4.33 3.98
C ASP A 111 11.85 -5.19 4.93
N GLU A 112 12.39 -6.31 4.47
CA GLU A 112 13.41 -7.07 5.22
C GLU A 112 14.64 -6.21 5.56
N VAL A 113 14.88 -5.15 4.77
CA VAL A 113 15.97 -4.20 4.96
C VAL A 113 15.50 -2.92 5.67
N LEU A 114 14.36 -2.36 5.24
CA LEU A 114 13.89 -1.04 5.68
C LEU A 114 12.99 -1.10 6.93
N GLY A 115 12.18 -2.15 7.10
CA GLY A 115 11.33 -2.40 8.26
C GLY A 115 10.23 -1.37 8.51
N VAL A 116 9.73 -0.70 7.47
CA VAL A 116 8.74 0.38 7.58
C VAL A 116 7.52 0.21 6.66
N ILE A 117 7.61 -0.62 5.62
CA ILE A 117 6.60 -0.77 4.57
C ILE A 117 5.35 -1.47 5.08
N PHE A 118 5.50 -2.51 5.91
CA PHE A 118 4.37 -3.27 6.48
C PHE A 118 4.19 -3.03 7.99
N ALA A 119 4.76 -1.95 8.52
CA ALA A 119 4.79 -1.67 9.96
C ALA A 119 3.40 -1.31 10.55
N ASP A 120 2.43 -0.92 9.73
CA ASP A 120 1.05 -0.62 10.14
C ASP A 120 0.10 -1.82 10.00
N GLU A 121 0.57 -2.98 9.53
CA GLU A 121 -0.26 -4.17 9.41
C GLU A 121 -0.58 -4.73 10.78
N VAL A 122 -1.80 -4.48 11.24
CA VAL A 122 -2.35 -5.04 12.48
C VAL A 122 -3.48 -5.97 12.12
N GLU A 123 -3.51 -7.17 12.71
CA GLU A 123 -4.69 -8.03 12.64
C GLU A 123 -5.89 -7.30 13.26
N LEU A 124 -7.00 -7.24 12.52
CA LEU A 124 -8.24 -6.69 13.05
C LEU A 124 -8.79 -7.56 14.18
N ASP A 125 -9.30 -6.91 15.23
CA ASP A 125 -10.19 -7.58 16.18
C ASP A 125 -11.42 -8.06 15.39
N GLY A 126 -11.80 -9.33 15.55
CA GLY A 126 -13.00 -9.89 14.89
C GLY A 126 -14.29 -9.10 15.19
N LYS A 127 -14.33 -8.29 16.26
CA LYS A 127 -15.41 -7.32 16.51
C LYS A 127 -15.42 -6.16 15.50
N ILE A 128 -14.25 -5.68 15.09
CA ILE A 128 -14.12 -4.63 14.08
C ILE A 128 -14.51 -5.17 12.71
N GLU A 129 -14.06 -6.37 12.35
CA GLU A 129 -14.50 -7.05 11.12
C GLU A 129 -16.02 -7.21 11.06
N ALA A 130 -16.64 -7.63 12.16
CA ALA A 130 -18.09 -7.76 12.25
C ALA A 130 -18.81 -6.40 12.06
N LEU A 131 -18.25 -5.30 12.57
CA LEU A 131 -18.79 -3.95 12.36
C LEU A 131 -18.64 -3.50 10.91
N ILE A 132 -17.50 -3.75 10.27
CA ILE A 132 -17.29 -3.44 8.85
C ILE A 132 -18.33 -4.19 8.00
N LYS A 133 -18.51 -5.49 8.25
CA LYS A 133 -19.51 -6.30 7.54
C LYS A 133 -20.94 -5.82 7.77
N ALA A 134 -21.30 -5.51 9.02
CA ALA A 134 -22.63 -4.98 9.35
C ALA A 134 -22.91 -3.63 8.63
N ARG A 135 -21.88 -2.80 8.46
CA ARG A 135 -21.99 -1.56 7.67
C ARG A 135 -22.23 -1.85 6.20
N GLU A 136 -21.51 -2.80 5.61
CA GLU A 136 -21.69 -3.20 4.21
C GLU A 136 -23.11 -3.72 3.96
N GLU A 137 -23.64 -4.52 4.88
CA GLU A 137 -25.04 -4.99 4.86
C GLU A 137 -26.03 -3.82 4.97
N ALA A 138 -25.78 -2.84 5.86
CA ALA A 138 -26.59 -1.63 5.98
C ALA A 138 -26.57 -0.80 4.68
N ARG A 139 -25.41 -0.61 4.04
CA ARG A 139 -25.32 0.06 2.74
C ARG A 139 -26.06 -0.69 1.64
N ALA A 140 -25.89 -2.02 1.57
CA ALA A 140 -26.57 -2.86 0.57
C ALA A 140 -28.09 -2.82 0.71
N SER A 141 -28.59 -2.73 1.95
CA SER A 141 -30.01 -2.57 2.27
C SER A 141 -30.52 -1.13 2.21
N LYS A 142 -29.66 -0.16 1.86
CA LYS A 142 -29.94 1.29 1.80
C LYS A 142 -30.32 1.91 3.16
N ASP A 143 -29.92 1.29 4.25
CA ASP A 143 -30.00 1.85 5.60
C ASP A 143 -28.78 2.75 5.87
N PHE A 144 -28.86 3.98 5.34
CA PHE A 144 -27.77 4.95 5.46
C PHE A 144 -27.56 5.43 6.89
N GLU A 145 -28.62 5.49 7.71
CA GLU A 145 -28.54 5.91 9.10
C GLU A 145 -27.75 4.89 9.94
N ALA A 146 -28.05 3.60 9.78
CA ALA A 146 -27.28 2.54 10.43
C ALA A 146 -25.82 2.50 9.93
N SER A 147 -25.61 2.66 8.62
CA SER A 147 -24.27 2.72 8.03
C SER A 147 -23.42 3.87 8.60
N ASP A 148 -23.99 5.07 8.70
CA ASP A 148 -23.29 6.24 9.25
C ASP A 148 -22.97 6.06 10.73
N LYS A 149 -23.90 5.51 11.51
CA LYS A 149 -23.67 5.21 12.93
C LYS A 149 -22.51 4.23 13.12
N ILE A 150 -22.45 3.17 12.32
CA ILE A 150 -21.36 2.19 12.39
C ILE A 150 -20.04 2.82 11.96
N ARG A 151 -20.02 3.68 10.93
CA ARG A 151 -18.82 4.43 10.52
C ARG A 151 -18.28 5.28 11.67
N ASP A 152 -19.15 6.03 12.35
CA ASP A 152 -18.73 6.89 13.46
C ASP A 152 -18.21 6.09 14.66
N ASP A 153 -18.80 4.92 14.93
CA ASP A 153 -18.34 4.03 15.99
C ASP A 153 -17.01 3.35 15.65
N LEU A 154 -16.77 3.04 14.38
CA LEU A 154 -15.46 2.59 13.89
C LEU A 154 -14.41 3.69 14.01
N LEU A 155 -14.77 4.93 13.64
CA LEU A 155 -13.85 6.07 13.75
C LEU A 155 -13.45 6.34 15.22
N LYS A 156 -14.40 6.25 16.15
CA LYS A 156 -14.11 6.34 17.60
C LYS A 156 -13.18 5.23 18.11
N LYS A 157 -13.11 4.10 17.40
CA LYS A 157 -12.21 2.98 17.68
C LYS A 157 -10.86 3.12 16.96
N GLY A 158 -10.62 4.26 16.29
CA GLY A 158 -9.42 4.52 15.52
C GLY A 158 -9.41 3.77 14.19
N ILE A 159 -10.58 3.50 13.60
CA ILE A 159 -10.70 2.86 12.28
C ILE A 159 -11.40 3.81 11.32
N GLU A 160 -10.66 4.31 10.35
CA GLU A 160 -11.19 5.10 9.24
C GLU A 160 -11.57 4.16 8.08
N LEU A 161 -12.70 4.43 7.44
CA LEU A 161 -13.19 3.68 6.30
C LEU A 161 -13.19 4.57 5.05
N GLU A 162 -12.66 4.02 3.96
CA GLU A 162 -12.68 4.61 2.63
C GLU A 162 -13.57 3.75 1.73
N ASP A 163 -14.65 4.34 1.22
CA ASP A 163 -15.54 3.66 0.29
C ASP A 163 -14.97 3.75 -1.13
N THR A 164 -14.76 2.60 -1.76
CA THR A 164 -14.42 2.49 -3.18
C THR A 164 -15.59 1.85 -3.94
N PRO A 165 -15.66 1.97 -5.29
CA PRO A 165 -16.65 1.25 -6.09
C PRO A 165 -16.64 -0.27 -5.88
N ASN A 166 -15.52 -0.78 -5.39
CA ASN A 166 -15.18 -2.19 -5.29
C ASN A 166 -15.32 -2.73 -3.86
N GLY A 167 -15.65 -1.87 -2.89
CA GLY A 167 -15.84 -2.24 -1.49
C GLY A 167 -15.21 -1.24 -0.52
N THR A 168 -15.15 -1.61 0.75
CA THR A 168 -14.65 -0.73 1.81
C THR A 168 -13.20 -1.05 2.13
N ILE A 169 -12.32 -0.08 1.93
CA ILE A 169 -10.94 -0.12 2.46
C ILE A 169 -10.98 0.47 3.86
N TRP A 170 -10.19 -0.07 4.78
CA TRP A 170 -10.10 0.47 6.14
C TRP A 170 -8.64 0.73 6.51
N LYS A 171 -8.45 1.68 7.42
CA LYS A 171 -7.14 1.97 8.02
C LYS A 171 -7.26 2.35 9.47
N LYS A 172 -6.20 2.10 10.22
CA LYS A 172 -6.12 2.53 11.62
C LYS A 172 -5.61 3.97 11.68
N VAL A 173 -6.26 4.82 12.48
CA VAL A 173 -5.92 6.25 12.69
C VAL A 173 -5.66 6.56 14.15
#